data_AF-A0A645IWK5-F1
#
_entry.id   AF-A0A645IWK5-F1
#
_cell.length_a   1.000
_cell.length_b   1.000
_cell.length_c   1.000
_cell.angle_alpha   90.00
_cell.angle_beta   90.00
_cell.angle_gamma   90.00
#
_symmetry.space_group_name_H-M   'P 1'
#
loop_
_entity.id
_entity.type
_entity.pdbx_description
1 polymer ?
#
loop_
_entity_poly.entity_id
_entity_poly.type
_entity_poly.pdbx_seq_one_letter_code
_entity_poly.pdbx_strand_id
1 'polypeptide(L)'
;MNEKYYLENDYIVNSGRTKDGKFLASSTLFIKDENQELIGMLCINNNLTDMISYDNYLVETLSSFGVNLHANNEIPTFENIENSVEDLMMNIINRAIIKSNVSPERMSPEEKMEIVKQLESQGELLLKGSVQEVAKHLKTSEATIYRYLNKGV
;
A
#
# COMPACT_ATOMS: atom_id res chain seq x y z
N MET A 1 1.42 3.15 -18.09
CA MET A 1 2.72 3.59 -18.63
C MET A 1 2.48 4.01 -20.06
N ASN A 2 2.76 5.26 -20.43
CA ASN A 2 2.62 5.66 -21.83
C ASN A 2 3.66 4.88 -22.64
N GLU A 3 3.25 4.14 -23.67
CA GLU A 3 4.09 3.14 -24.36
C GLU A 3 5.36 3.72 -25.00
N LYS A 4 5.53 5.05 -25.00
CA LYS A 4 6.62 5.76 -25.69
C LYS A 4 7.55 6.57 -24.77
N TYR A 5 7.43 6.43 -23.44
CA TYR A 5 8.26 7.20 -22.49
C TYR A 5 9.77 6.99 -22.70
N TYR A 6 10.17 5.79 -23.13
CA TYR A 6 11.56 5.42 -23.41
C TYR A 6 12.17 6.16 -24.61
N LEU A 7 11.36 6.79 -25.48
CA LEU A 7 11.88 7.51 -26.64
C LEU A 7 12.70 8.75 -26.23
N GLU A 8 12.27 9.42 -25.17
CA GLU A 8 12.88 10.67 -24.70
C GLU A 8 13.71 10.50 -23.42
N ASN A 9 13.62 9.32 -22.77
CA ASN A 9 14.26 9.07 -21.48
C ASN A 9 15.00 7.73 -21.50
N ASP A 10 16.12 7.66 -20.79
CA ASP A 10 16.91 6.43 -20.67
C ASP A 10 16.52 5.59 -19.44
N TYR A 11 15.85 6.20 -18.48
CA TYR A 11 15.37 5.50 -17.29
C TYR A 11 14.09 6.15 -16.75
N ILE A 12 13.40 5.42 -15.88
CA ILE A 12 12.31 5.93 -15.06
C ILE A 12 12.46 5.39 -13.64
N VAL A 13 12.24 6.27 -12.65
CA VAL A 13 12.17 5.89 -11.24
C VAL A 13 10.74 6.15 -10.78
N ASN A 14 10.15 5.17 -10.11
CA ASN A 14 8.78 5.24 -9.65
C ASN A 14 8.61 4.49 -8.33
N SER A 15 7.63 4.92 -7.54
CA SER A 15 7.13 4.12 -6.42
C SER A 15 5.95 3.28 -6.88
N GLY A 16 5.88 2.03 -6.43
CA GLY A 16 4.80 1.11 -6.78
C GLY A 16 4.40 0.21 -5.63
N ARG A 17 3.47 -0.71 -5.92
CA ARG A 17 3.09 -1.78 -5.02
C ARG A 17 3.04 -3.11 -5.74
N THR A 18 3.40 -4.18 -5.03
CA THR A 18 3.14 -5.54 -5.50
C THR A 18 1.66 -5.91 -5.33
N LYS A 19 1.22 -7.01 -5.96
CA LYS A 19 -0.15 -7.55 -5.81
C LYS A 19 -0.50 -7.94 -4.37
N ASP A 20 0.50 -8.30 -3.58
CA ASP A 20 0.36 -8.59 -2.14
C ASP A 20 0.51 -7.33 -1.26
N GLY A 21 0.60 -6.13 -1.85
CA GLY A 21 0.52 -4.85 -1.14
C GLY A 21 1.84 -4.25 -0.66
N LYS A 22 2.98 -4.91 -0.90
CA LYS A 22 4.31 -4.42 -0.49
C LYS A 22 4.69 -3.19 -1.27
N PHE A 23 5.29 -2.22 -0.59
CA PHE A 23 5.80 -1.01 -1.22
C PHE A 23 7.10 -1.27 -1.96
N LEU A 24 7.21 -0.73 -3.17
CA LEU A 24 8.39 -0.79 -3.98
C LEU A 24 8.89 0.61 -4.33
N ALA A 25 10.19 0.83 -4.23
CA ALA A 25 10.89 1.81 -5.05
C ALA A 25 11.47 1.07 -6.25
N SER A 26 10.89 1.34 -7.41
CA SER A 26 11.19 0.70 -8.67
C SER A 26 12.01 1.64 -9.55
N SER A 27 12.97 1.09 -10.27
CA SER A 27 13.79 1.81 -11.24
C SER A 27 13.94 0.95 -12.48
N THR A 28 13.58 1.50 -13.62
CA THR A 28 13.67 0.82 -14.91
C THR A 28 14.66 1.58 -15.78
N LEU A 29 15.72 0.90 -16.20
CA LEU A 29 16.64 1.37 -17.22
C LEU A 29 16.23 0.79 -18.57
N PHE A 30 16.07 1.64 -19.57
CA PHE A 30 15.78 1.25 -20.95
C PHE A 30 17.09 0.94 -21.66
N ILE A 31 17.20 -0.28 -22.19
CA ILE A 31 18.37 -0.73 -22.93
C ILE A 31 18.04 -0.58 -24.41
N LYS A 32 18.77 0.31 -25.09
CA LYS A 32 18.59 0.63 -26.51
C LYS A 32 19.80 0.17 -27.32
N ASP A 33 19.57 -0.20 -28.56
CA ASP A 33 20.66 -0.51 -29.50
C ASP A 33 21.29 0.77 -30.10
N GLU A 34 22.21 0.59 -31.05
CA GLU A 34 22.88 1.70 -31.75
C GLU A 34 21.91 2.56 -32.59
N ASN A 35 20.74 2.03 -32.96
CA ASN A 35 19.69 2.71 -33.72
C ASN A 35 18.64 3.38 -32.82
N GLN A 36 18.85 3.42 -31.49
CA GLN A 36 17.88 3.91 -30.49
C GLN A 36 16.61 3.06 -30.37
N GLU A 37 16.62 1.82 -30.88
CA GLU A 37 15.51 0.90 -30.71
C GLU A 37 15.57 0.23 -29.35
N LEU A 38 14.43 0.15 -28.65
CA LEU A 38 14.33 -0.50 -27.34
C LEU A 38 14.48 -2.00 -27.49
N ILE A 39 15.58 -2.55 -26.97
CA ILE A 39 15.89 -3.99 -27.03
C ILE A 39 15.75 -4.69 -25.67
N GLY A 40 15.57 -3.94 -24.58
CA GLY A 40 15.35 -4.55 -23.26
C GLY A 40 15.15 -3.53 -22.15
N MET A 41 14.94 -4.08 -20.95
CA MET A 41 14.77 -3.28 -19.73
C MET A 41 15.49 -3.96 -18.56
N LEU A 42 16.19 -3.19 -17.74
CA LEU A 42 16.66 -3.65 -16.43
C LEU A 42 15.81 -2.98 -15.34
N CYS A 43 15.09 -3.81 -14.57
CA CYS A 43 14.24 -3.33 -13.50
C CYS A 43 14.83 -3.69 -12.13
N ILE A 44 15.10 -2.68 -11.29
CA ILE A 44 15.52 -2.85 -9.90
C ILE A 44 14.33 -2.47 -9.02
N ASN A 45 13.87 -3.41 -8.18
CA ASN A 45 12.71 -3.22 -7.31
C ASN A 45 13.12 -3.40 -5.85
N ASN A 46 13.13 -2.31 -5.10
CA ASN A 46 13.49 -2.32 -3.67
C ASN A 46 12.21 -2.39 -2.83
N ASN A 47 12.08 -3.42 -2.00
CA ASN A 47 10.97 -3.53 -1.05
C ASN A 47 11.19 -2.57 0.13
N LEU A 48 10.30 -1.59 0.27
CA LEU A 48 10.36 -0.57 1.31
C LEU A 48 9.37 -0.82 2.46
N THR A 49 8.61 -1.92 2.42
CA THR A 49 7.51 -2.16 3.37
C THR A 49 7.97 -2.09 4.83
N ASP A 50 9.03 -2.81 5.19
CA ASP A 50 9.50 -2.82 6.57
C ASP A 50 10.11 -1.47 6.98
N MET A 51 10.80 -0.80 6.05
CA MET A 51 11.40 0.52 6.30
C MET A 51 10.33 1.57 6.59
N ILE A 52 9.22 1.55 5.85
CA ILE A 52 8.06 2.42 6.09
C ILE A 52 7.42 2.09 7.44
N SER A 53 7.28 0.81 7.80
CA SER A 53 6.76 0.43 9.13
C SER A 53 7.64 0.95 10.26
N TYR A 54 8.97 0.82 10.13
CA TYR A 54 9.91 1.36 11.12
C TYR A 54 9.84 2.88 11.22
N ASP A 55 9.75 3.58 10.09
CA ASP A 55 9.63 5.04 10.07
C ASP A 55 8.35 5.50 10.80
N ASN A 56 7.21 4.88 10.49
CA ASN A 56 5.94 5.16 11.18
C ASN A 56 6.05 4.90 12.68
N TYR A 57 6.63 3.78 13.09
CA TYR A 57 6.84 3.45 14.50
C TYR A 57 7.69 4.50 15.22
N LEU A 58 8.80 4.91 14.59
CA LEU A 58 9.70 5.93 15.15
C LEU A 58 9.00 7.28 15.27
N VAL A 59 8.27 7.69 14.23
CA VAL A 59 7.49 8.94 14.21
C VAL A 59 6.45 8.95 15.32
N GLU A 60 5.69 7.86 15.47
CA GLU A 60 4.66 7.74 16.50
C GLU A 60 5.27 7.74 17.91
N THR A 61 6.33 6.97 18.11
CA THR A 61 7.05 6.88 19.40
C THR A 61 7.56 8.25 19.81
N LEU A 62 8.25 8.97 18.92
CA LEU A 62 8.81 10.29 19.23
C LEU A 62 7.70 11.35 19.42
N SER A 63 6.62 11.26 18.66
CA SER A 63 5.45 12.12 18.85
C SER A 63 4.81 11.94 20.24
N SER A 64 4.81 10.72 20.78
CA SER A 64 4.32 10.44 22.15
C SER A 64 5.15 11.13 23.25
N PHE A 65 6.42 11.44 22.97
CA PHE A 65 7.29 12.22 23.86
C PHE A 65 7.27 13.72 23.57
N GLY A 66 6.34 14.19 22.74
CA GLY A 66 6.20 15.61 22.38
C GLY A 66 7.23 16.11 21.36
N VAL A 67 7.96 15.21 20.70
CA VAL A 67 8.88 15.56 19.61
C VAL A 67 8.10 15.59 18.29
N ASN A 68 7.94 16.78 17.71
CA ASN A 68 7.25 16.92 16.43
C ASN A 68 8.24 16.74 15.27
N LEU A 69 8.16 15.59 14.59
CA LEU A 69 8.96 15.28 13.40
C LEU A 69 8.30 15.72 12.08
N HIS A 70 7.03 16.08 12.10
CA HIS A 70 6.27 16.53 10.93
C HIS A 70 6.45 18.04 10.72
N ALA A 71 7.70 18.50 10.60
CA ALA A 71 7.97 19.90 10.34
C ALA A 71 7.73 20.31 8.87
N ASN A 72 7.57 19.37 7.93
CA ASN A 72 7.22 19.63 6.52
C ASN A 72 6.74 18.32 5.84
N ASN A 73 5.45 17.99 5.90
CA ASN A 73 4.90 16.84 5.18
C ASN A 73 4.32 17.28 3.82
N GLU A 74 5.14 17.32 2.78
CA GLU A 74 4.64 16.94 1.47
C GLU A 74 4.54 15.41 1.47
N ILE A 75 3.33 14.90 1.65
CA ILE A 75 3.01 13.49 1.40
C ILE A 75 3.38 13.25 -0.08
N PRO A 76 4.16 12.20 -0.44
CA PRO A 76 4.43 11.89 -1.83
C PRO A 76 3.09 11.76 -2.56
N THR A 77 2.81 12.69 -3.47
CA THR A 77 1.66 12.59 -4.37
C THR A 77 1.92 11.43 -5.31
N PHE A 78 1.30 10.29 -5.01
CA PHE A 78 1.24 9.17 -5.95
C PHE A 78 0.48 9.64 -7.19
N GLU A 79 1.10 9.62 -8.36
CA GLU A 79 0.39 9.87 -9.62
C GLU A 79 -0.70 8.82 -9.81
N ASN A 80 -1.93 9.31 -9.98
CA ASN A 80 -3.13 8.53 -10.21
C ASN A 80 -3.06 7.84 -11.58
N ILE A 81 -2.63 6.58 -11.61
CA ILE A 81 -2.87 5.70 -12.75
C ILE A 81 -4.23 5.05 -12.50
N GLU A 82 -5.28 5.65 -13.07
CA GLU A 82 -6.64 5.10 -13.20
C GLU A 82 -7.03 4.08 -12.12
N ASN A 83 -7.29 4.55 -10.90
CA ASN A 83 -7.77 3.67 -9.84
C ASN A 83 -9.17 3.18 -10.22
N SER A 84 -9.28 1.88 -10.50
CA SER A 84 -10.55 1.19 -10.36
C SER A 84 -11.06 1.36 -8.91
N VAL A 85 -12.36 1.20 -8.68
CA VAL A 85 -12.93 1.29 -7.31
C VAL A 85 -12.22 0.30 -6.38
N GLU A 86 -11.78 -0.82 -6.95
CA GLU A 86 -11.01 -1.88 -6.32
C GLU A 86 -9.61 -1.41 -5.87
N ASP A 87 -8.90 -0.61 -6.67
CA ASP A 87 -7.58 -0.08 -6.30
C ASP A 87 -7.68 0.95 -5.17
N LEU A 88 -8.75 1.75 -5.17
CA LEU A 88 -9.03 2.70 -4.09
C LEU A 88 -9.32 1.96 -2.78
N MET A 89 -10.14 0.91 -2.81
CA MET A 89 -10.36 0.03 -1.65
C MET A 89 -9.06 -0.60 -1.17
N MET A 90 -8.25 -1.15 -2.08
CA MET A 90 -6.96 -1.77 -1.74
C MET A 90 -6.05 -0.78 -1.00
N ASN A 91 -5.99 0.48 -1.46
CA ASN A 91 -5.21 1.53 -0.81
C ASN A 91 -5.70 1.83 0.61
N ILE A 92 -7.01 1.87 0.84
CA ILE A 92 -7.59 2.18 2.15
C ILE A 92 -7.33 1.05 3.15
N ILE A 93 -7.52 -0.20 2.71
CA ILE A 93 -7.25 -1.39 3.52
C ILE A 93 -5.76 -1.44 3.90
N ASN A 94 -4.86 -1.22 2.93
CA ASN A 94 -3.42 -1.23 3.19
C ASN A 94 -3.02 -0.11 4.15
N ARG A 95 -3.61 1.09 4.07
CA ARG A 95 -3.35 2.17 5.04
C ARG A 95 -3.76 1.77 6.45
N ALA A 96 -4.91 1.12 6.62
CA ALA A 96 -5.36 0.64 7.93
C ALA A 96 -4.40 -0.44 8.49
N ILE A 97 -3.94 -1.36 7.65
CA ILE A 97 -2.94 -2.38 8.04
C ILE A 97 -1.61 -1.72 8.46
N ILE A 98 -1.08 -0.78 7.67
CA ILE A 98 0.18 -0.10 8.00
C ILE A 98 0.08 0.63 9.33
N LYS A 99 -1.05 1.29 9.59
CA LYS A 99 -1.30 1.98 10.87
C LYS A 99 -1.29 1.05 12.08
N SER A 100 -1.64 -0.22 11.92
CA SER A 100 -1.60 -1.20 13.01
C SER A 100 -0.18 -1.67 13.36
N ASN A 101 0.83 -1.36 12.53
CA ASN A 101 2.23 -1.72 12.73
C ASN A 101 2.54 -3.23 12.90
N VAL A 102 1.60 -4.10 12.53
CA VAL A 102 1.74 -5.57 12.56
C VAL A 102 1.36 -6.13 11.20
N SER A 103 2.12 -7.10 10.67
CA SER A 103 1.77 -7.71 9.38
C SER A 103 0.52 -8.60 9.54
N PRO A 104 -0.36 -8.72 8.53
CA PRO A 104 -1.57 -9.55 8.61
C PRO A 104 -1.35 -11.00 9.04
N GLU A 105 -0.18 -11.58 8.75
CA GLU A 105 0.21 -12.93 9.15
C GLU A 105 0.52 -13.02 10.65
N ARG A 106 0.90 -11.91 11.29
CA ARG A 106 1.30 -11.81 12.70
C ARG A 106 0.23 -11.19 13.59
N MET A 107 -0.78 -10.54 13.02
CA MET A 107 -1.87 -9.95 13.77
C MET A 107 -2.64 -11.02 14.56
N SER A 108 -2.89 -10.71 15.83
CA SER A 108 -3.88 -11.36 16.66
C SER A 108 -5.30 -11.19 16.10
N PRO A 109 -6.26 -12.05 16.49
CA PRO A 109 -7.66 -11.88 16.14
C PRO A 109 -8.23 -10.52 16.56
N GLU A 110 -7.77 -9.96 17.66
CA GLU A 110 -8.18 -8.67 18.22
C GLU A 110 -7.72 -7.51 17.32
N GLU A 111 -6.44 -7.49 16.93
CA GLU A 111 -5.89 -6.46 16.01
C GLU A 111 -6.60 -6.49 14.64
N LYS A 112 -6.89 -7.70 14.12
CA LYS A 112 -7.68 -7.83 12.87
C LYS A 112 -9.09 -7.28 13.05
N MET A 113 -9.71 -7.50 14.21
CA MET A 113 -11.06 -6.99 14.50
C MET A 113 -11.07 -5.47 14.58
N GLU A 114 -10.05 -4.84 15.18
CA GLU A 114 -9.94 -3.38 15.24
C GLU A 114 -9.84 -2.76 13.85
N ILE A 115 -9.02 -3.34 12.95
CA ILE A 115 -8.93 -2.87 11.56
C ILE A 115 -10.29 -2.99 10.85
N VAL A 116 -10.99 -4.11 11.03
CA VAL A 116 -12.31 -4.32 10.41
C VAL A 116 -13.32 -3.28 10.92
N LYS A 117 -13.35 -3.01 12.22
CA LYS A 117 -14.22 -1.98 12.83
C LYS A 117 -13.88 -0.58 12.35
N GLN A 118 -12.59 -0.28 12.21
CA GLN A 118 -12.15 1.00 11.66
C GLN A 118 -12.67 1.19 10.23
N LEU A 119 -12.48 0.19 9.36
CA LEU A 119 -12.94 0.22 7.97
C LEU A 119 -14.48 0.30 7.87
N GLU A 120 -15.20 -0.39 8.75
CA GLU A 120 -16.66 -0.28 8.87
C GLU A 120 -17.09 1.15 9.23
N SER A 121 -16.47 1.73 10.26
CA SER A 121 -16.81 3.09 10.75
C SER A 121 -16.57 4.19 9.70
N GLN A 122 -15.67 3.94 8.75
CA GLN A 122 -15.35 4.85 7.65
C GLN A 122 -16.27 4.65 6.43
N GLY A 123 -17.19 3.68 6.46
CA GLY A 123 -18.11 3.38 5.36
C GLY A 123 -17.48 2.60 4.21
N GLU A 124 -16.24 2.12 4.37
CA GLU A 124 -15.47 1.44 3.31
C GLU A 124 -16.04 0.05 2.97
N LEU A 125 -16.71 -0.56 3.94
CA LEU A 125 -17.38 -1.86 3.75
C LEU A 125 -18.75 -1.77 3.05
N LEU A 126 -19.23 -0.57 2.72
CA LEU A 126 -20.47 -0.37 1.97
C LEU A 126 -20.31 -0.67 0.48
N LEU A 127 -19.07 -0.69 -0.01
CA LEU A 127 -18.75 -0.98 -1.41
C LEU A 127 -18.89 -2.48 -1.70
N LYS A 128 -19.44 -2.81 -2.87
CA LYS A 128 -19.59 -4.19 -3.32
C LYS A 128 -18.20 -4.84 -3.49
N GLY A 129 -18.00 -6.00 -2.86
CA GLY A 129 -16.71 -6.72 -2.89
C GLY A 129 -15.69 -6.27 -1.83
N SER A 130 -16.00 -5.25 -1.02
CA SER A 130 -15.14 -4.77 0.06
C SER A 130 -14.77 -5.85 1.07
N VAL A 131 -15.76 -6.62 1.53
CA VAL A 131 -15.56 -7.70 2.51
C VAL A 131 -14.60 -8.77 1.97
N GLN A 132 -14.69 -9.10 0.69
CA GLN A 132 -13.81 -10.06 0.02
C GLN A 132 -12.36 -9.55 -0.01
N GLU A 133 -12.15 -8.28 -0.37
CA GLU A 133 -10.80 -7.70 -0.38
C GLU A 133 -10.22 -7.53 1.02
N VAL A 134 -11.02 -7.12 2.01
CA VAL A 134 -10.56 -7.06 3.41
C VAL A 134 -10.15 -8.44 3.92
N ALA A 135 -10.94 -9.48 3.63
CA ALA A 135 -10.62 -10.85 4.02
C ALA A 135 -9.27 -11.30 3.42
N LYS A 136 -9.06 -11.05 2.13
CA LYS A 136 -7.83 -11.36 1.40
C LYS A 136 -6.61 -10.64 1.96
N HIS A 137 -6.73 -9.35 2.26
CA HIS A 137 -5.64 -8.53 2.81
C HIS A 137 -5.32 -8.84 4.27
N LEU A 138 -6.33 -9.16 5.08
CA LEU A 138 -6.15 -9.58 6.48
C LEU A 138 -5.82 -11.07 6.65
N LYS A 139 -5.61 -11.80 5.54
CA LYS A 139 -5.32 -13.25 5.52
C LYS A 139 -6.33 -14.04 6.33
N THR A 140 -7.61 -13.80 6.08
CA THR A 140 -8.74 -14.44 6.77
C THR A 140 -9.88 -14.73 5.79
N SER A 141 -10.98 -15.34 6.27
CA SER A 141 -12.16 -15.61 5.46
C SER A 141 -13.21 -14.50 5.55
N GLU A 142 -14.03 -14.34 4.52
CA GLU A 142 -15.19 -13.41 4.55
C GLU A 142 -16.09 -13.70 5.76
N ALA A 143 -16.32 -14.98 6.07
CA ALA A 143 -17.07 -15.40 7.26
C ALA A 143 -16.46 -14.87 8.57
N THR A 144 -15.13 -14.75 8.65
CA THR A 144 -14.45 -14.17 9.81
C THR A 144 -14.62 -12.65 9.85
N ILE A 145 -14.60 -11.96 8.71
CA ILE A 145 -14.90 -10.53 8.64
C ILE A 145 -16.33 -10.25 9.13
N TYR A 146 -17.33 -10.98 8.64
CA TYR A 146 -18.72 -10.85 9.14
C TYR A 146 -18.83 -11.15 10.63
N ARG A 147 -18.05 -12.12 11.15
CA ARG A 147 -18.00 -12.39 12.60
C ARG A 147 -17.43 -11.20 13.39
N TYR A 148 -16.43 -10.50 12.86
CA TYR A 148 -15.87 -9.32 13.51
C TYR A 148 -16.85 -8.14 13.53
N LEU A 149 -17.61 -7.94 12.46
CA LEU A 149 -18.68 -6.93 12.38
C LEU A 149 -19.79 -7.24 13.40
N ASN A 150 -20.19 -8.50 13.51
CA ASN A 150 -21.26 -8.93 14.43
C ASN A 150 -20.85 -8.95 15.91
N LYS A 151 -19.56 -8.93 16.24
CA LYS A 151 -19.04 -8.85 17.63
C LYS A 151 -18.96 -7.40 18.14
N GLY A 152 -19.54 -6.44 17.42
CA GLY A 152 -19.58 -5.02 17.75
C GLY A 152 -20.83 -4.53 18.48
N VAL A 153 -21.77 -5.42 18.85
CA VAL A 153 -22.95 -5.11 19.69
C VAL A 153 -22.82 -5.78 21.05
#